data_AF-J0JI77-F1
#
_entry.id   AF-J0JI77-F1
#
_cell.length_a   1.000
_cell.length_b   1.000
_cell.length_c   1.000
_cell.angle_alpha   90.00
_cell.angle_beta   90.00
_cell.angle_gamma   90.00
#
_symmetry.space_group_name_H-M   'P 1'
#
loop_
_entity.id
_entity.type
_entity.pdbx_description
1 polymer ?
#
loop_
_entity_poly.entity_id
_entity_poly.type
_entity_poly.pdbx_seq_one_letter_code
_entity_poly.pdbx_strand_id
1 'polypeptide(L)'
;MTEMELKLIKIDTSHYFEKKLGLGERVDYAGRCYYNKFQRVNAMLTSSLIQKHLKREIEIAHNLILRNDKVENIVFDYNGRNPERFYHKAQLLLREEGFMNFTAYNTKTPGHLHLYVHKGHTELGEGERLVKTLSMKLAQGLPKEWKVFPSNEWPKEFNILALPYEVFAKERGSSWAKHL
;
A
#
# COMPACT_ATOMS: atom_id res chain seq x y z
N MET A 1 -9.77 11.34 7.10
CA MET A 1 -9.10 10.27 7.88
C MET A 1 -9.19 10.56 9.37
N THR A 2 -9.47 9.56 10.19
CA THR A 2 -9.15 9.58 11.62
C THR A 2 -7.90 8.72 11.88
N GLU A 3 -7.18 8.99 12.97
CA GLU A 3 -6.04 8.16 13.38
C GLU A 3 -6.46 6.70 13.64
N MET A 4 -7.71 6.49 14.04
CA MET A 4 -8.28 5.15 14.25
C MET A 4 -8.39 4.34 12.96
N GLU A 5 -8.64 4.98 11.82
CA GLU A 5 -8.69 4.34 10.50
C GLU A 5 -7.30 3.93 9.98
N LEU A 6 -6.24 4.61 10.45
CA LEU A 6 -4.85 4.28 10.12
C LEU A 6 -4.30 3.10 10.93
N LYS A 7 -4.82 2.85 12.15
CA LYS A 7 -4.37 1.75 13.01
C LYS A 7 -4.50 0.38 12.35
N LEU A 8 -5.46 0.21 11.44
CA LEU A 8 -5.68 -1.04 10.70
C LEU A 8 -4.52 -1.41 9.76
N ILE A 9 -3.74 -0.41 9.33
CA ILE A 9 -2.58 -0.63 8.46
C ILE A 9 -1.40 -1.20 9.27
N LYS A 10 -1.38 -1.03 10.60
CA LYS A 10 -0.24 -1.38 11.47
C LYS A 10 1.08 -0.75 10.97
N ILE A 11 1.02 0.56 10.73
CA ILE A 11 2.16 1.36 10.29
C ILE A 11 3.33 1.24 11.27
N ASP A 12 4.54 0.98 10.77
CA ASP A 12 5.78 1.17 11.55
C ASP A 12 6.00 2.66 11.76
N THR A 13 5.93 3.11 13.02
CA THR A 13 6.11 4.51 13.40
C THR A 13 7.54 4.82 13.83
N SER A 14 8.48 3.86 13.79
CA SER A 14 9.87 4.08 14.21
C SER A 14 10.65 5.05 13.31
N HIS A 15 10.23 5.18 12.06
CA HIS A 15 10.76 6.08 11.06
C HIS A 15 9.66 6.43 10.06
N TYR A 16 9.92 7.42 9.21
CA TYR A 16 9.04 7.75 8.10
C TYR A 16 9.84 8.25 6.90
N PHE A 17 9.15 8.50 5.80
CA PHE A 17 9.73 9.08 4.60
C PHE A 17 9.00 10.37 4.29
N GLU A 18 9.74 11.43 4.03
CA GLU A 18 9.19 12.73 3.65
C GLU A 18 9.54 13.02 2.21
N LYS A 19 8.55 13.39 1.41
CA LYS A 19 8.80 13.80 0.04
C LYS A 19 9.50 15.15 0.02
N LYS A 20 10.59 15.24 -0.75
CA LYS A 20 11.32 16.49 -0.97
C LYS A 20 11.01 17.07 -2.34
N LEU A 21 11.18 18.39 -2.44
CA LEU A 21 11.06 19.11 -3.70
C LEU A 21 12.23 18.73 -4.63
N GLY A 22 12.01 18.83 -5.94
CA GLY A 22 13.02 18.56 -6.95
C GLY A 22 12.86 17.21 -7.65
N LEU A 23 13.90 16.83 -8.40
CA LEU A 23 13.89 15.63 -9.24
C LEU A 23 14.01 14.33 -8.43
N GLY A 24 14.64 14.40 -7.26
CA GLY A 24 14.98 13.25 -6.43
C GLY A 24 16.41 12.77 -6.64
N GLU A 25 16.87 11.89 -5.77
CA GLU A 25 18.20 11.28 -5.84
C GLU A 25 18.18 10.12 -6.84
N ARG A 26 19.19 10.04 -7.70
CA ARG A 26 19.32 8.94 -8.65
C ARG A 26 19.70 7.65 -7.93
N VAL A 27 18.98 6.57 -8.21
CA VAL A 27 19.25 5.21 -7.71
C VAL A 27 19.30 4.26 -8.89
N ASP A 28 20.43 3.58 -9.06
CA ASP A 28 20.57 2.52 -10.06
C ASP A 28 20.25 1.16 -9.41
N TYR A 29 19.31 0.41 -9.99
CA TYR A 29 18.84 -0.87 -9.47
C TYR A 29 18.40 -1.80 -10.59
N ALA A 30 18.90 -3.03 -10.58
CA ALA A 30 18.60 -4.07 -11.58
C ALA A 30 18.73 -3.57 -13.04
N GLY A 31 19.78 -2.78 -13.33
CA GLY A 31 20.04 -2.22 -14.66
C GLY A 31 19.08 -1.10 -15.09
N ARG A 32 18.25 -0.58 -14.17
CA ARG A 32 17.34 0.54 -14.38
C ARG A 32 17.72 1.72 -13.49
N CYS A 33 17.31 2.91 -13.90
CA CYS A 33 17.52 4.15 -13.16
C CYS A 33 16.19 4.64 -12.57
N TYR A 34 16.19 4.92 -11.27
CA TYR A 34 15.06 5.47 -10.52
C TYR A 34 15.45 6.82 -9.93
N TYR A 35 14.46 7.66 -9.65
CA TYR A 35 14.66 8.93 -8.96
C TYR A 35 13.85 8.93 -7.66
N ASN A 36 14.55 8.84 -6.54
CA ASN A 36 13.94 8.81 -5.22
C ASN A 36 13.61 10.23 -4.75
N LYS A 37 12.31 10.54 -4.70
CA LYS A 37 11.80 11.84 -4.21
C LYS A 37 11.52 11.84 -2.71
N PHE A 38 11.69 10.70 -2.04
CA PHE A 38 11.41 10.53 -0.62
C PHE A 38 12.70 10.37 0.15
N GLN A 39 12.87 11.21 1.17
CA GLN A 39 13.99 11.12 2.10
C GLN A 39 13.54 10.40 3.36
N ARG A 40 14.29 9.37 3.76
CA ARG A 40 14.08 8.70 5.05
C ARG A 40 14.41 9.67 6.18
N VAL A 41 13.51 9.78 7.15
CA VAL A 41 13.72 10.50 8.40
C VAL A 41 13.77 9.48 9.54
N ASN A 42 14.93 9.41 10.19
CA ASN A 42 15.17 8.50 11.31
C ASN A 42 14.63 9.07 12.63
N ALA A 43 13.34 9.40 12.63
CA ALA A 43 12.59 9.89 13.78
C ALA A 43 11.17 9.32 13.77
N MET A 44 10.53 9.31 14.93
CA MET A 44 9.20 8.73 15.08
C MET A 44 8.15 9.44 14.21
N LEU A 45 7.28 8.67 13.56
CA LEU A 45 6.06 9.19 12.92
C LEU A 45 5.01 9.51 14.00
N THR A 46 4.92 10.77 14.38
CA THR A 46 4.01 11.24 15.44
C THR A 46 2.62 11.59 14.89
N SER A 47 1.61 11.62 15.77
CA SER A 47 0.26 12.09 15.42
C SER A 47 0.26 13.53 14.89
N SER A 48 1.17 14.40 15.39
CA SER A 48 1.35 15.75 14.86
C SER A 48 1.77 15.75 13.38
N LEU A 49 2.73 14.89 13.01
CA LEU A 49 3.16 14.73 11.62
C LEU A 49 2.06 14.15 10.73
N ILE A 50 1.29 13.18 11.24
CA ILE A 50 0.12 12.65 10.54
C ILE A 50 -0.91 13.77 10.28
N GLN A 51 -1.20 14.63 11.26
CA GLN A 51 -2.12 15.76 11.07
C GLN A 51 -1.61 16.77 10.04
N LYS A 52 -0.32 17.11 10.06
CA LYS A 52 0.30 17.95 9.01
C LYS A 52 0.17 17.32 7.62
N HIS A 53 0.33 16.01 7.53
CA HIS A 53 0.13 15.28 6.28
C HIS A 53 -1.31 15.35 5.78
N LEU A 54 -2.30 15.11 6.66
CA LEU A 54 -3.72 15.17 6.31
C LEU A 54 -4.15 16.58 5.87
N LYS A 55 -3.55 17.63 6.45
CA LYS A 55 -3.70 19.03 6.02
C LYS A 55 -2.94 19.38 4.74
N ARG A 56 -2.22 18.43 4.14
CA ARG A 56 -1.38 18.60 2.95
C ARG A 56 -0.25 19.62 3.12
N GLU A 57 0.18 19.86 4.37
CA GLU A 57 1.34 20.72 4.68
C GLU A 57 2.66 20.00 4.35
N ILE A 58 2.68 18.66 4.49
CA ILE A 58 3.82 17.78 4.17
C ILE A 58 3.32 16.47 3.53
N GLU A 59 4.13 15.84 2.68
CA GLU A 59 3.80 14.52 2.09
C GLU A 59 4.67 13.45 2.74
N ILE A 60 4.05 12.61 3.58
CA ILE A 60 4.71 11.55 4.33
C ILE A 60 4.30 10.20 3.77
N ALA A 61 5.26 9.30 3.67
CA ALA A 61 5.05 7.89 3.43
C ALA A 61 5.56 7.04 4.60
N HIS A 62 4.93 5.89 4.80
CA HIS A 62 5.38 4.88 5.75
C HIS A 62 6.05 3.72 5.01
N ASN A 63 6.87 2.97 5.73
CA ASN A 63 7.50 1.76 5.21
C ASN A 63 6.51 0.58 5.25
N LEU A 64 6.29 -0.08 4.11
CA LEU A 64 5.49 -1.29 4.08
C LEU A 64 6.28 -2.49 4.62
N ILE A 65 7.61 -2.47 4.43
CA ILE A 65 8.52 -3.54 4.85
C ILE A 65 8.96 -3.26 6.29
N LEU A 66 8.55 -4.16 7.18
CA LEU A 66 8.88 -4.15 8.59
C LEU A 66 10.27 -4.75 8.85
N ARG A 67 10.71 -4.70 10.11
CA ARG A 67 11.92 -5.40 10.55
C ARG A 67 11.85 -6.90 10.22
N ASN A 68 13.01 -7.51 10.00
CA ASN A 68 13.17 -8.93 9.62
C ASN A 68 12.46 -9.32 8.32
N ASP A 69 12.35 -8.37 7.38
CA ASP A 69 11.78 -8.57 6.04
C ASP A 69 10.40 -9.21 6.09
N LYS A 70 9.53 -8.58 6.87
CA LYS A 70 8.12 -8.93 7.00
C LYS A 70 7.22 -7.82 6.47
N VAL A 71 6.02 -8.19 6.03
CA VAL A 71 4.95 -7.24 5.71
C VAL A 71 3.68 -7.64 6.46
N GLU A 72 2.91 -6.67 6.91
CA GLU A 72 1.57 -6.88 7.50
C GLU A 72 0.46 -6.84 6.46
N ASN A 73 0.70 -6.09 5.37
CA ASN A 73 -0.25 -5.92 4.28
C ASN A 73 0.44 -6.13 2.95
N ILE A 74 -0.33 -6.61 1.98
CA ILE A 74 -0.04 -6.43 0.57
C ILE A 74 -0.99 -5.36 0.02
N VAL A 75 -0.55 -4.58 -0.97
CA VAL A 75 -1.27 -3.37 -1.40
C VAL A 75 -1.37 -3.32 -2.92
N PHE A 76 -2.56 -2.98 -3.42
CA PHE A 76 -2.74 -2.51 -4.79
C PHE A 76 -2.74 -0.98 -4.80
N ASP A 77 -1.84 -0.38 -5.58
CA ASP A 77 -1.80 1.06 -5.84
C ASP A 77 -2.46 1.31 -7.21
N TYR A 78 -3.76 1.60 -7.19
CA TYR A 78 -4.57 1.88 -8.37
C TYR A 78 -4.38 3.32 -8.81
N ASN A 79 -4.04 3.50 -10.09
CA ASN A 79 -3.74 4.79 -10.71
C ASN A 79 -4.59 5.07 -11.96
N GLY A 80 -5.73 4.38 -12.10
CA GLY A 80 -6.70 4.65 -13.15
C GLY A 80 -7.74 5.68 -12.75
N ARG A 81 -8.82 5.76 -13.53
CA ARG A 81 -9.89 6.78 -13.37
C ARG A 81 -11.22 6.25 -12.86
N ASN A 82 -11.38 4.92 -12.73
CA ASN A 82 -12.63 4.29 -12.32
C ASN A 82 -12.41 3.43 -11.06
N PRO A 83 -12.25 4.06 -9.89
CA PRO A 83 -11.98 3.36 -8.64
C PRO A 83 -13.10 2.39 -8.25
N GLU A 84 -14.35 2.69 -8.57
CA GLU A 84 -15.50 1.84 -8.26
C GLU A 84 -15.43 0.51 -9.00
N ARG A 85 -15.15 0.55 -10.31
CA ARG A 85 -14.98 -0.66 -11.13
C ARG A 85 -13.77 -1.48 -10.68
N PHE A 86 -12.66 -0.81 -10.39
CA PHE A 86 -11.47 -1.47 -9.85
C PHE A 86 -11.79 -2.17 -8.53
N TYR A 87 -12.34 -1.44 -7.55
CA TYR A 87 -12.64 -1.95 -6.22
C TYR A 87 -13.64 -3.11 -6.28
N HIS A 88 -14.70 -3.00 -7.09
CA HIS A 88 -15.71 -4.05 -7.22
C HIS A 88 -15.13 -5.38 -7.75
N LYS A 89 -14.20 -5.32 -8.72
CA LYS A 89 -13.53 -6.54 -9.22
C LYS A 89 -12.48 -7.06 -8.23
N ALA A 90 -11.72 -6.16 -7.61
CA ALA A 90 -10.71 -6.52 -6.63
C ALA A 90 -11.32 -7.20 -5.40
N GLN A 91 -12.42 -6.68 -4.83
CA GLN A 91 -13.08 -7.29 -3.66
C GLN A 91 -13.63 -8.70 -3.97
N LEU A 92 -14.12 -8.93 -5.19
CA LEU A 92 -14.62 -10.25 -5.61
C LEU A 92 -13.47 -11.26 -5.66
N LEU A 93 -12.38 -10.89 -6.33
CA LEU A 93 -11.16 -11.69 -6.38
C LEU A 93 -10.63 -11.98 -4.97
N LEU A 94 -10.51 -10.96 -4.12
CA LEU A 94 -9.96 -11.12 -2.77
C LEU A 94 -10.80 -12.10 -1.94
N ARG A 95 -12.12 -12.01 -2.00
CA ARG A 95 -13.03 -12.96 -1.34
C ARG A 95 -12.87 -14.38 -1.86
N GLU A 96 -12.79 -14.55 -3.18
CA GLU A 96 -12.60 -15.86 -3.82
C GLU A 96 -11.27 -16.51 -3.39
N GLU A 97 -10.23 -15.70 -3.21
CA GLU A 97 -8.91 -16.14 -2.74
C GLU A 97 -8.80 -16.22 -1.20
N GLY A 98 -9.92 -16.03 -0.48
CA GLY A 98 -10.01 -16.18 0.98
C GLY A 98 -9.61 -14.95 1.81
N PHE A 99 -9.32 -13.81 1.19
CA PHE A 99 -9.03 -12.55 1.88
C PHE A 99 -10.32 -11.79 2.20
N MET A 100 -10.75 -11.83 3.45
CA MET A 100 -11.99 -11.19 3.92
C MET A 100 -11.79 -9.81 4.58
N ASN A 101 -10.53 -9.40 4.78
CA ASN A 101 -10.18 -8.19 5.51
C ASN A 101 -9.29 -7.28 4.65
N PHE A 102 -9.88 -6.24 4.09
CA PHE A 102 -9.15 -5.25 3.28
C PHE A 102 -9.79 -3.87 3.37
N THR A 103 -8.99 -2.84 3.11
CA THR A 103 -9.45 -1.44 3.13
C THR A 103 -8.84 -0.66 2.00
N ALA A 104 -9.71 -0.05 1.19
CA ALA A 104 -9.36 0.90 0.16
C ALA A 104 -9.36 2.31 0.73
N TYR A 105 -8.32 3.05 0.41
CA TYR A 105 -8.16 4.44 0.81
C TYR A 105 -7.91 5.34 -0.39
N ASN A 106 -8.49 6.54 -0.35
CA ASN A 106 -8.18 7.61 -1.29
C ASN A 106 -6.74 8.09 -1.08
N THR A 107 -6.02 8.24 -2.19
CA THR A 107 -4.69 8.85 -2.21
C THR A 107 -4.78 10.33 -2.57
N LYS A 108 -3.64 11.00 -2.76
CA LYS A 108 -3.58 12.43 -3.11
C LYS A 108 -4.26 12.76 -4.45
N THR A 109 -4.31 11.81 -5.38
CA THR A 109 -4.88 12.02 -6.71
C THR A 109 -6.33 11.50 -6.72
N PRO A 110 -7.34 12.32 -7.09
CA PRO A 110 -8.72 11.85 -7.21
C PRO A 110 -8.83 10.66 -8.17
N GLY A 111 -9.58 9.64 -7.76
CA GLY A 111 -9.73 8.38 -8.50
C GLY A 111 -8.67 7.32 -8.21
N HIS A 112 -7.52 7.69 -7.62
CA HIS A 112 -6.47 6.74 -7.26
C HIS A 112 -6.67 6.17 -5.86
N LEU A 113 -6.40 4.88 -5.70
CA LEU A 113 -6.60 4.16 -4.45
C LEU A 113 -5.35 3.40 -4.00
N HIS A 114 -5.13 3.35 -2.70
CA HIS A 114 -4.34 2.28 -2.08
C HIS A 114 -5.32 1.27 -1.44
N LEU A 115 -5.37 0.05 -1.96
CA LEU A 115 -6.15 -1.07 -1.40
C LEU A 115 -5.23 -1.99 -0.61
N TYR A 116 -5.30 -1.89 0.72
CA TYR A 116 -4.55 -2.73 1.65
C TYR A 116 -5.31 -4.02 1.93
N VAL A 117 -4.65 -5.15 1.74
CA VAL A 117 -5.15 -6.48 2.14
C VAL A 117 -4.46 -6.87 3.44
N HIS A 118 -5.25 -7.00 4.51
CA HIS A 118 -4.76 -7.22 5.87
C HIS A 118 -4.46 -8.71 6.10
N LYS A 119 -3.34 -9.19 5.53
CA LYS A 119 -2.94 -10.61 5.59
C LYS A 119 -2.37 -11.00 6.96
N GLY A 120 -1.69 -10.08 7.64
CA GLY A 120 -0.89 -10.41 8.82
C GLY A 120 0.59 -10.62 8.46
N HIS A 121 1.41 -10.86 9.50
CA HIS A 121 2.86 -11.08 9.38
C HIS A 121 3.20 -12.12 8.30
N THR A 122 3.75 -11.65 7.19
CA THR A 122 4.09 -12.44 6.01
C THR A 122 5.56 -12.20 5.65
N GLU A 123 6.28 -13.24 5.23
CA GLU A 123 7.64 -13.09 4.70
C GLU A 123 7.64 -12.22 3.43
N LEU A 124 8.63 -11.35 3.25
CA LEU A 124 8.67 -10.38 2.16
C LEU A 124 8.51 -11.04 0.78
N GLY A 125 9.30 -12.07 0.47
CA GLY A 125 9.24 -12.78 -0.81
C GLY A 125 7.92 -13.54 -1.03
N GLU A 126 7.33 -14.11 0.03
CA GLU A 126 5.96 -14.66 0.00
C GLU A 126 4.94 -13.56 -0.34
N GLY A 127 5.03 -12.40 0.31
CA GLY A 127 4.16 -11.25 0.06
C GLY A 127 4.26 -10.72 -1.36
N GLU A 128 5.49 -10.60 -1.89
CA GLU A 128 5.77 -10.19 -3.27
C GLU A 128 5.14 -11.16 -4.28
N ARG A 129 5.36 -12.47 -4.10
CA ARG A 129 4.77 -13.50 -4.97
C ARG A 129 3.25 -13.52 -4.91
N LEU A 130 2.68 -13.43 -3.71
CA LEU A 130 1.25 -13.45 -3.52
C LEU A 130 0.56 -12.27 -4.20
N VAL A 131 1.02 -11.04 -3.94
CA VAL A 131 0.39 -9.85 -4.52
C VAL A 131 0.57 -9.81 -6.04
N LYS A 132 1.69 -10.33 -6.56
CA LYS A 132 1.90 -10.48 -8.00
C LYS A 132 0.91 -11.46 -8.62
N THR A 133 0.66 -12.60 -7.99
CA THR A 133 -0.34 -13.59 -8.43
C THR A 133 -1.74 -12.99 -8.46
N LEU A 134 -2.15 -12.29 -7.39
CA LEU A 134 -3.44 -11.61 -7.35
C LEU A 134 -3.54 -10.52 -8.44
N SER A 135 -2.47 -9.77 -8.67
CA SER A 135 -2.37 -8.78 -9.75
C SER A 135 -2.60 -9.40 -11.12
N MET A 136 -1.99 -10.57 -11.39
CA MET A 136 -2.15 -11.29 -12.66
C MET A 136 -3.59 -11.80 -12.83
N LYS A 137 -4.21 -12.36 -11.79
CA LYS A 137 -5.62 -12.79 -11.82
C LYS A 137 -6.55 -11.60 -12.10
N LEU A 138 -6.36 -10.48 -11.40
CA LEU A 138 -7.18 -9.27 -11.61
C LEU A 138 -7.04 -8.73 -13.04
N ALA A 139 -5.84 -8.82 -13.63
CA ALA A 139 -5.55 -8.34 -14.98
C ALA A 139 -6.25 -9.16 -16.09
N GLN A 140 -6.77 -10.35 -15.80
CA GLN A 140 -7.59 -11.12 -16.74
C GLN A 140 -8.96 -10.47 -16.95
N GLY A 141 -9.47 -9.75 -15.96
CA GLY A 141 -10.81 -9.13 -15.97
C GLY A 141 -10.81 -7.60 -16.06
N LEU A 142 -9.63 -6.95 -15.97
CA LEU A 142 -9.48 -5.50 -16.02
C LEU A 142 -8.16 -5.11 -16.70
N PRO A 143 -8.13 -4.01 -17.48
CA PRO A 143 -6.88 -3.43 -17.96
C PRO A 143 -6.04 -3.00 -16.76
N LYS A 144 -4.75 -3.33 -16.78
CA LYS A 144 -3.85 -3.07 -15.65
C LYS A 144 -3.52 -1.58 -15.54
N GLU A 145 -4.17 -0.92 -14.60
CA GLU A 145 -3.93 0.48 -14.21
C GLU A 145 -3.40 0.59 -12.78
N TRP A 146 -2.76 -0.46 -12.27
CA TRP A 146 -2.27 -0.51 -10.89
C TRP A 146 -0.84 -1.06 -10.79
N LYS A 147 -0.18 -0.63 -9.73
CA LYS A 147 1.02 -1.24 -9.16
C LYS A 147 0.65 -2.13 -7.97
N VAL A 148 1.59 -2.94 -7.53
CA VAL A 148 1.42 -3.79 -6.34
C VAL A 148 2.63 -3.71 -5.43
N PHE A 149 2.39 -3.82 -4.13
CA PHE A 149 3.39 -3.76 -3.08
C PHE A 149 3.18 -4.91 -2.06
N PRO A 150 4.25 -5.47 -1.48
CA PRO A 150 5.66 -5.20 -1.80
C PRO A 150 6.02 -5.72 -3.20
N SER A 151 7.12 -5.21 -3.76
CA SER A 151 7.66 -5.63 -5.06
C SER A 151 9.17 -5.45 -5.09
N ASN A 152 9.83 -6.39 -5.77
CA ASN A 152 11.27 -6.36 -6.08
C ASN A 152 11.56 -5.72 -7.45
N GLU A 153 10.54 -5.20 -8.16
CA GLU A 153 10.69 -4.49 -9.43
C GLU A 153 11.35 -3.10 -9.28
N TRP A 154 11.55 -2.62 -8.05
CA TRP A 154 12.20 -1.36 -7.69
C TRP A 154 13.02 -1.53 -6.41
N PRO A 155 13.92 -0.57 -6.09
CA PRO A 155 14.71 -0.64 -4.87
C PRO A 155 13.83 -0.80 -3.61
N LYS A 156 14.37 -1.43 -2.58
CA LYS A 156 13.62 -1.81 -1.38
C LYS A 156 12.98 -0.61 -0.68
N GLU A 157 13.69 0.52 -0.65
CA GLU A 157 13.25 1.80 -0.09
C GLU A 157 12.10 2.48 -0.86
N PHE A 158 11.76 1.99 -2.05
CA PHE A 158 10.59 2.43 -2.82
C PHE A 158 9.33 1.67 -2.42
N ASN A 159 9.43 0.61 -1.61
CA ASN A 159 8.27 -0.08 -1.02
C ASN A 159 7.69 0.70 0.17
N ILE A 160 7.43 1.98 -0.08
CA ILE A 160 6.84 2.95 0.84
C ILE A 160 5.52 3.43 0.25
N LEU A 161 4.56 3.78 1.10
CA LEU A 161 3.24 4.26 0.67
C LEU A 161 2.92 5.56 1.39
N ALA A 162 2.58 6.58 0.61
CA ALA A 162 2.03 7.82 1.14
C ALA A 162 0.85 7.50 2.07
N LEU A 163 0.79 8.19 3.21
CA LEU A 163 -0.31 8.00 4.15
C LEU A 163 -1.64 8.29 3.43
N PRO A 164 -2.69 7.50 3.71
CA PRO A 164 -3.98 7.71 3.06
C PRO A 164 -4.71 8.93 3.62
N TYR A 165 -5.61 9.52 2.81
CA TYR A 165 -6.38 10.70 3.19
C TYR A 165 -7.80 10.39 3.66
N GLU A 166 -8.46 9.42 3.04
CA GLU A 166 -9.85 9.05 3.34
C GLU A 166 -10.10 7.57 3.10
N VAL A 167 -11.05 6.97 3.82
CA VAL A 167 -11.51 5.61 3.52
C VAL A 167 -12.41 5.68 2.31
N PHE A 168 -12.07 4.95 1.25
CA PHE A 168 -12.95 4.76 0.11
C PHE A 168 -13.98 3.66 0.39
N ALA A 169 -13.50 2.50 0.84
CA ALA A 169 -14.33 1.38 1.21
C ALA A 169 -13.57 0.42 2.14
N LYS A 170 -14.29 -0.35 2.95
CA LYS A 170 -13.70 -1.39 3.81
C LYS A 170 -14.59 -2.61 3.84
N GLU A 171 -13.97 -3.79 3.83
CA GLU A 171 -14.66 -5.06 4.00
C GLU A 171 -14.05 -5.83 5.17
N ARG A 172 -14.90 -6.43 5.99
CA ARG A 172 -14.49 -7.23 7.15
C ARG A 172 -15.32 -8.50 7.16
N GLY A 173 -14.67 -9.61 7.45
CA GLY A 173 -15.32 -10.90 7.55
C GLY A 173 -14.45 -11.92 8.24
N SER A 174 -15.11 -12.96 8.74
CA SER A 174 -14.48 -14.20 9.16
C SER A 174 -15.12 -15.32 8.36
N SER A 175 -14.31 -16.15 7.71
CA SER A 175 -14.80 -17.38 7.09
C SER A 175 -14.49 -18.52 8.05
N TRP A 176 -15.53 -19.10 8.64
CA TRP A 176 -15.43 -20.36 9.37
C TRP A 176 -15.75 -21.49 8.39
N ALA A 177 -14.71 -22.05 7.78
CA ALA A 177 -14.85 -23.34 7.12
C ALA A 177 -14.75 -24.43 8.21
N LYS A 178 -15.88 -25.03 8.60
CA LYS A 178 -15.83 -26.40 9.13
C LYS A 178 -15.24 -27.25 8.01
N HIS A 179 -14.20 -28.01 8.31
CA HIS A 179 -13.58 -29.02 7.44
C HIS A 179 -14.54 -29.55 6.36
N LEU A 180 -14.19 -29.32 5.10
CA LEU A 180 -14.62 -30.12 3.95
C LEU A 180 -13.39 -30.88 3.45
#